data_AF-A0A2E2QTY7-F1
#
_entry.id   AF-A0A2E2QTY7-F1
#
_cell.length_a   1.000
_cell.length_b   1.000
_cell.length_c   1.000
_cell.angle_alpha   90.00
_cell.angle_beta   90.00
_cell.angle_gamma   90.00
#
_symmetry.space_group_name_H-M   'P 1'
#
loop_
_entity.id
_entity.type
_entity.pdbx_description
1 polymer ?
#
loop_
_entity_poly.entity_id
_entity_poly.type
_entity_poly.pdbx_seq_one_letter_code
_entity_poly.pdbx_strand_id
1 'polypeptide(L)'
;MDNEEHREWERIAFVAGRDGVSAAQTFAGQGIGQYEAAIREADSGGNQYGAAYRESLLASIRVYRQYLEQKESPRKSPGAQ
;
A
#
# COMPACT_ATOMS: atom_id res chain seq x y z
N MET A 1 -12.90 -7.63 -13.67
CA MET A 1 -11.59 -7.59 -12.98
C MET A 1 -11.75 -6.57 -11.87
N ASP A 2 -12.05 -7.04 -10.66
CA ASP A 2 -12.00 -6.17 -9.48
C ASP A 2 -10.53 -5.82 -9.27
N ASN A 3 -10.20 -4.58 -9.63
CA ASN A 3 -8.86 -4.03 -9.72
C ASN A 3 -8.10 -4.29 -8.40
N GLU A 4 -6.89 -4.87 -8.45
CA GLU A 4 -6.09 -5.18 -7.26
C GLU A 4 -5.95 -3.96 -6.32
N GLU A 5 -5.89 -2.77 -6.92
CA GLU A 5 -5.88 -1.50 -6.18
C GLU A 5 -7.14 -1.30 -5.32
N HIS A 6 -8.33 -1.67 -5.83
CA HIS A 6 -9.59 -1.54 -5.10
C HIS A 6 -9.60 -2.42 -3.84
N ARG A 7 -9.13 -3.66 -3.96
CA ARG A 7 -9.03 -4.59 -2.82
C ARG A 7 -8.09 -4.06 -1.75
N GLU A 8 -6.99 -3.43 -2.13
CA GLU A 8 -6.06 -2.86 -1.14
C GLU A 8 -6.64 -1.63 -0.44
N TRP A 9 -7.45 -0.83 -1.13
CA TRP A 9 -8.22 0.24 -0.49
C TRP A 9 -9.24 -0.30 0.51
N GLU A 10 -9.99 -1.34 0.17
CA GLU A 10 -10.92 -2.01 1.10
C GLU A 10 -10.19 -2.57 2.32
N ARG A 11 -9.01 -3.16 2.11
CA ARG A 11 -8.18 -3.72 3.18
C ARG A 11 -7.67 -2.64 4.13
N ILE A 12 -7.21 -1.51 3.60
CA ILE A 12 -6.84 -0.34 4.39
C ILE A 12 -8.05 0.18 5.17
N ALA A 13 -9.21 0.33 4.52
CA ALA A 13 -10.42 0.82 5.16
C ALA A 13 -10.88 -0.10 6.30
N PHE A 14 -10.77 -1.41 6.10
CA PHE A 14 -11.05 -2.41 7.13
C PHE A 14 -10.13 -2.27 8.35
N VAL A 15 -8.81 -2.19 8.15
CA VAL A 15 -7.85 -2.01 9.25
C VAL A 15 -8.08 -0.67 9.95
N ALA A 16 -8.34 0.40 9.20
CA ALA A 16 -8.62 1.71 9.76
C ALA A 16 -9.90 1.72 10.61
N GLY A 17 -10.95 1.01 10.18
CA GLY A 17 -12.20 0.88 10.92
C GLY A 17 -12.08 -0.01 12.16
N ARG A 18 -11.28 -1.08 12.09
CA ARG A 18 -11.09 -2.04 13.19
C ARG A 18 -10.14 -1.52 14.26
N ASP A 19 -8.99 -1.00 13.85
CA ASP A 19 -7.83 -0.72 14.71
C ASP A 19 -7.42 0.77 14.73
N GLY A 20 -8.04 1.60 13.89
CA GLY A 20 -7.76 3.03 13.79
C GLY A 20 -6.75 3.41 12.70
N VAL A 21 -6.70 4.70 12.40
CA VAL A 21 -5.89 5.26 11.29
C VAL A 21 -4.39 5.04 11.48
N SER A 22 -3.87 5.12 12.71
CA SER A 22 -2.45 4.88 12.98
C SER A 22 -2.04 3.42 12.72
N ALA A 23 -2.92 2.46 13.06
CA ALA A 23 -2.71 1.06 12.75
C ALA A 23 -2.74 0.82 11.23
N ALA A 24 -3.65 1.48 10.50
CA ALA A 24 -3.70 1.41 9.04
C ALA A 24 -2.46 2.01 8.36
N GLN A 25 -1.89 3.10 8.89
CA GLN A 25 -0.60 3.64 8.40
C GLN A 25 0.55 2.66 8.63
N THR A 26 0.61 2.06 9.82
CA THR A 26 1.63 1.03 10.14
C THR A 26 1.49 -0.18 9.21
N PHE A 27 0.25 -0.64 9.00
CA PHE A 27 -0.09 -1.72 8.09
C PHE A 27 0.39 -1.42 6.65
N ALA A 28 0.05 -0.25 6.11
CA ALA A 28 0.46 0.15 4.76
C ALA A 28 1.99 0.22 4.63
N GLY A 29 2.69 0.79 5.62
CA GLY A 29 4.15 0.86 5.64
C GLY A 29 4.82 -0.51 5.68
N GLN A 30 4.32 -1.43 6.50
CA GLN A 30 4.81 -2.82 6.56
C GLN A 30 4.52 -3.56 5.25
N GLY A 31 3.34 -3.38 4.68
CA GLY A 31 2.94 -3.98 3.41
C GLY A 31 3.85 -3.59 2.24
N ILE A 32 4.26 -2.31 2.17
CA ILE A 32 5.25 -1.85 1.18
C ILE A 32 6.55 -2.65 1.29
N GLY A 33 7.12 -2.73 2.49
CA GLY A 33 8.39 -3.44 2.71
C GLY A 33 8.33 -4.93 2.37
N GLN A 34 7.20 -5.58 2.70
CA GLN A 34 6.98 -7.00 2.37
C GLN A 34 6.87 -7.23 0.87
N TYR A 35 6.09 -6.41 0.15
CA TYR A 35 5.91 -6.56 -1.29
C TYR A 35 7.19 -6.19 -2.07
N GLU A 36 7.95 -5.18 -1.63
CA GLU A 36 9.27 -4.87 -2.20
C GLU A 36 10.29 -5.99 -1.96
N ALA A 37 10.24 -6.69 -0.82
CA ALA A 37 11.08 -7.86 -0.58
C ALA A 37 10.69 -9.03 -1.51
N ALA A 38 9.40 -9.30 -1.67
CA ALA A 38 8.92 -10.36 -2.55
C ALA A 38 9.29 -10.12 -4.03
N ILE A 39 9.23 -8.88 -4.50
CA ILE A 39 9.68 -8.51 -5.86
C ILE A 39 11.19 -8.76 -6.01
N ARG A 40 12.00 -8.33 -5.03
CA ARG A 40 13.46 -8.54 -5.08
C ARG A 40 13.84 -10.02 -5.05
N GLU A 41 13.14 -10.83 -4.27
CA GLU A 41 13.36 -12.27 -4.21
C GLU A 41 13.04 -12.94 -5.55
N ALA A 42 11.92 -12.55 -6.18
CA ALA A 42 11.56 -13.02 -7.53
C ALA A 42 12.63 -12.62 -8.57
N ASP A 43 13.10 -11.37 -8.55
CA ASP A 43 14.16 -10.87 -9.44
C ASP A 43 15.51 -11.60 -9.23
N SER A 44 15.77 -12.11 -8.02
CA SER A 44 16.99 -12.86 -7.69
C SER A 44 17.01 -14.32 -8.18
N GLY A 45 15.96 -14.76 -8.88
CA GLY A 45 15.83 -16.12 -9.39
C GLY A 45 15.27 -17.12 -8.37
N GLY A 46 14.78 -16.64 -7.22
CA GLY A 46 14.23 -17.46 -6.14
C GLY A 46 12.77 -17.90 -6.34
N ASN A 47 12.05 -17.36 -7.32
CA ASN A 47 10.60 -17.60 -7.44
C ASN A 47 10.06 -17.62 -8.88
N GLN A 48 9.01 -18.41 -9.07
CA GLN A 48 8.29 -18.72 -10.31
C GLN A 48 7.17 -17.72 -10.64
N TYR A 49 6.98 -16.70 -9.81
CA TYR A 49 5.88 -15.76 -10.02
C TYR A 49 6.14 -14.88 -11.26
N GLY A 50 5.33 -15.12 -12.30
CA GLY A 50 5.43 -14.41 -13.57
C GLY A 50 5.08 -12.91 -13.47
N ALA A 51 5.31 -12.18 -14.56
CA ALA A 51 5.13 -10.73 -14.65
C ALA A 51 3.80 -10.22 -14.08
N ALA A 52 2.70 -10.96 -14.24
CA ALA A 52 1.38 -10.58 -13.70
C ALA A 52 1.36 -10.45 -12.16
N TYR A 53 2.09 -11.31 -11.43
CA TYR A 53 2.20 -11.22 -9.98
C TYR A 53 3.07 -10.04 -9.54
N ARG A 54 4.13 -9.75 -10.31
CA ARG A 54 4.93 -8.54 -10.07
C ARG A 54 4.08 -7.28 -10.22
N GLU A 55 3.29 -7.20 -11.29
CA GLU A 55 2.42 -6.05 -11.54
C GLU A 55 1.35 -5.90 -10.45
N SER A 56 0.78 -6.99 -9.93
CA SER A 56 -0.18 -6.91 -8.82
C SER A 56 0.45 -6.40 -7.52
N LEU A 57 1.69 -6.81 -7.20
CA LEU A 57 2.44 -6.28 -6.06
C LEU A 57 2.77 -4.80 -6.24
N LEU A 58 3.18 -4.38 -7.44
CA LEU A 58 3.45 -2.97 -7.75
C LEU A 58 2.18 -2.10 -7.63
N ALA A 59 1.04 -2.59 -8.11
CA ALA A 59 -0.26 -1.92 -7.95
C ALA A 59 -0.62 -1.76 -6.47
N SER A 60 -0.41 -2.80 -5.67
CA SER A 60 -0.67 -2.78 -4.22
C SER A 60 0.24 -1.77 -3.49
N ILE A 61 1.53 -1.74 -3.82
CA ILE A 61 2.49 -0.76 -3.29
C ILE A 61 2.06 0.67 -3.62
N ARG A 62 1.56 0.92 -4.84
CA ARG A 62 1.08 2.24 -5.26
C ARG A 62 -0.06 2.74 -4.37
N VAL A 63 -1.02 1.87 -4.07
CA VAL A 63 -2.13 2.19 -3.16
C VAL A 63 -1.63 2.53 -1.75
N TYR A 64 -0.71 1.74 -1.20
CA TYR A 64 -0.17 2.00 0.13
C TYR A 64 0.60 3.32 0.22
N ARG A 65 1.41 3.64 -0.79
CA ARG A 65 2.11 4.94 -0.88
C ARG A 65 1.12 6.10 -0.97
N GLN A 66 0.13 5.98 -1.86
CA GLN A 66 -0.90 7.00 -2.01
C GLN A 66 -1.69 7.22 -0.72
N TYR A 67 -2.00 6.16 0.03
CA TYR A 67 -2.66 6.27 1.33
C TYR A 67 -1.80 7.03 2.34
N LEU A 68 -0.52 6.69 2.46
CA LEU A 68 0.41 7.34 3.39
C LEU A 68 0.58 8.83 3.05
N GLU A 69 0.77 9.17 1.78
CA GLU A 69 0.88 10.56 1.31
C GLU A 69 -0.35 11.40 1.68
N GLN A 70 -1.56 10.86 1.51
CA GLN A 70 -2.81 11.52 1.91
C GLN A 70 -2.89 11.77 3.41
N LYS A 71 -2.27 10.90 4.23
CA LYS A 71 -2.29 11.00 5.69
C LYS A 71 -1.12 11.78 6.30
N GLU A 72 -0.02 11.95 5.56
CA GLU A 72 1.04 12.91 5.88
C GLU A 72 0.69 14.34 5.45
N SER A 73 -0.20 14.51 4.46
CA SER A 73 -0.62 15.81 3.94
C SER A 73 -1.74 16.59 4.69
N PRO A 74 -2.29 16.23 5.87
CA PRO A 74 -3.38 17.00 6.48
C PRO A 74 -2.91 18.29 7.21
N ARG A 75 -1.72 18.84 6.92
CA ARG A 75 -1.29 20.16 7.40
C ARG A 75 -0.79 21.07 6.28
N LYS A 76 -1.70 21.53 5.43
CA LYS A 76 -1.65 22.92 4.96
C LYS A 76 -3.02 23.53 5.19
N SER A 77 -3.29 23.95 6.42
CA SER A 77 -4.29 25.00 6.66
C SER A 77 -3.79 26.24 5.92
N PRO A 78 -4.54 26.80 4.95
CA PRO A 78 -4.28 28.18 4.56
C PRO A 78 -4.56 29.02 5.80
N GLY A 79 -3.51 29.69 6.29
CA GLY A 79 -3.63 30.62 7.40
C GLY A 79 -4.75 31.62 7.12
N ALA A 80 -5.59 31.84 8.13
CA ALA A 80 -6.51 32.96 8.16
C ALA A 80 -5.74 34.26 7.88
N GLN A 81 -6.20 35.00 6.88
CA GLN A 81 -5.98 36.44 6.74
C GLN A 81 -7.35 37.09 6.57
#